data_AF-A0A831NX47-F1
#
_entry.id   AF-A0A831NX47-F1
#
_cell.length_a   1.000
_cell.length_b   1.000
_cell.length_c   1.000
_cell.angle_alpha   90.00
_cell.angle_beta   90.00
_cell.angle_gamma   90.00
#
_symmetry.space_group_name_H-M   'P 1'
#
loop_
_entity.id
_entity.type
_entity.pdbx_description
1 polymer ?
#
loop_
_entity_poly.entity_id
_entity_poly.type
_entity_poly.pdbx_seq_one_letter_code
_entity_poly.pdbx_strand_id
1 'polypeptide(L)' 'MDPRTKALAKLVVDYALKVKKNENVILSGGIEAEPFLLALYKEVILRGAHPSLRVGIREIAPFFFK' A
#
# COMPACT_ATOMS: atom_id res chain seq x y z
N MET A 1 -2.10 -12.17 -9.71
CA MET A 1 -2.24 -11.62 -8.34
C MET A 1 -3.06 -12.59 -7.50
N ASP A 2 -2.46 -13.11 -6.43
CA ASP A 2 -3.05 -14.13 -5.54
C ASP A 2 -4.38 -13.63 -4.92
N PRO A 3 -5.44 -14.46 -4.88
CA PRO A 3 -6.75 -14.07 -4.31
C PRO A 3 -6.68 -13.66 -2.83
N ARG A 4 -5.79 -14.27 -2.05
CA ARG A 4 -5.62 -13.97 -0.62
C ARG A 4 -5.03 -12.59 -0.42
N THR A 5 -4.08 -12.18 -1.27
CA THR A 5 -3.52 -10.83 -1.28
C THR A 5 -4.59 -9.78 -1.55
N LYS A 6 -5.50 -10.05 -2.50
CA LYS A 6 -6.65 -9.16 -2.79
C LYS A 6 -7.60 -9.05 -1.61
N ALA A 7 -7.97 -10.19 -1.03
CA ALA A 7 -8.88 -10.25 0.12
C ALA A 7 -8.30 -9.50 1.33
N LEU A 8 -7.01 -9.68 1.60
CA LEU A 8 -6.31 -8.98 2.66
C LEU A 8 -6.26 -7.47 2.41
N ALA A 9 -5.98 -7.03 1.18
CA ALA A 9 -5.94 -5.60 0.85
C ALA A 9 -7.30 -4.94 1.09
N LYS A 10 -8.38 -5.62 0.66
CA LYS A 10 -9.76 -5.19 0.93
C LYS A 10 -10.04 -5.11 2.43
N LEU A 11 -9.66 -6.12 3.21
CA LEU A 11 -9.83 -6.11 4.66
C LEU A 11 -9.09 -4.92 5.31
N VAL A 12 -7.84 -4.68 4.93
CA VAL A 12 -7.04 -3.58 5.48
C VAL A 12 -7.68 -2.22 5.16
N VAL A 13 -8.07 -1.98 3.91
CA VAL A 13 -8.64 -0.69 3.49
C VAL A 13 -10.03 -0.46 4.08
N ASP A 14 -10.90 -1.48 4.10
CA ASP A 14 -12.28 -1.33 4.53
C ASP A 14 -12.46 -1.39 6.04
N TYR A 15 -11.75 -2.31 6.70
CA TYR A 15 -12.00 -2.63 8.11
C TYR A 15 -10.96 -2.01 9.04
N ALA A 16 -9.68 -2.15 8.72
CA ALA A 16 -8.60 -1.68 9.61
C ALA A 16 -8.41 -0.16 9.50
N LEU A 17 -8.27 0.36 8.29
CA LEU A 17 -8.03 1.78 8.03
C LEU A 17 -9.33 2.57 7.82
N LYS A 18 -10.40 1.91 7.36
CA LYS A 18 -11.70 2.54 7.06
C LYS A 18 -11.55 3.77 6.17
N VAL A 19 -10.78 3.61 5.09
CA VAL A 19 -10.39 4.70 4.18
C VAL A 19 -11.62 5.42 3.62
N LYS A 20 -11.57 6.75 3.64
CA LYS A 20 -12.65 7.62 3.18
C LYS A 20 -12.32 8.29 1.85
N LYS A 21 -13.36 8.71 1.13
CA LYS A 21 -13.22 9.49 -0.10
C LYS A 21 -12.39 10.77 0.15
N ASN A 22 -11.52 11.10 -0.79
CA ASN A 22 -10.58 12.23 -0.79
C ASN A 22 -9.51 12.18 0.32
N GLU A 23 -9.38 11.06 1.03
CA GLU A 23 -8.32 10.89 2.03
C GLU A 23 -6.97 10.61 1.36
N ASN A 24 -5.89 11.19 1.88
CA ASN A 24 -4.54 10.87 1.42
C ASN A 24 -4.01 9.67 2.20
N VAL A 25 -3.68 8.59 1.51
CA VAL A 25 -3.18 7.34 2.14
C VAL A 25 -1.76 7.08 1.72
N ILE A 26 -0.84 7.04 2.68
CA ILE A 26 0.56 6.72 2.39
C ILE A 26 0.76 5.21 2.51
N LEU A 27 1.17 4.60 1.41
CA LEU A 27 1.56 3.20 1.34
C LEU A 27 3.08 3.14 1.35
N SER A 28 3.66 2.47 2.34
CA SER A 28 5.11 2.33 2.45
C SER A 28 5.51 0.88 2.68
N GLY A 29 6.57 0.44 2.01
CA GLY A 29 7.08 -0.93 2.13
C GLY A 29 8.30 -1.18 1.26
N GLY A 30 8.93 -2.34 1.45
CA GLY A 30 10.02 -2.79 0.60
C GLY A 30 9.50 -3.38 -0.73
N ILE A 31 10.41 -3.51 -1.70
CA ILE A 31 10.10 -4.11 -3.02
C ILE A 31 9.54 -5.54 -2.90
N GLU A 32 9.95 -6.29 -1.88
CA GLU A 32 9.46 -7.64 -1.55
C GLU A 32 7.92 -7.68 -1.40
N ALA A 33 7.30 -6.56 -0.99
CA ALA A 33 5.86 -6.43 -0.76
C ALA A 33 5.07 -5.91 -1.97
N GLU A 34 5.70 -5.79 -3.14
CA GLU A 34 5.09 -5.29 -4.38
C GLU A 34 3.66 -5.82 -4.64
N PRO A 35 3.40 -7.16 -4.66
CA PRO A 35 2.07 -7.66 -5.01
C PRO A 35 0.98 -7.19 -4.03
N PHE A 36 1.33 -6.94 -2.77
CA PHE A 36 0.40 -6.46 -1.76
C PHE A 36 0.23 -4.94 -1.82
N LEU A 37 1.32 -4.20 -2.02
CA LEU A 37 1.29 -2.75 -2.20
C LEU A 37 0.44 -2.35 -3.41
N LEU A 38 0.54 -3.08 -4.53
CA LEU A 38 -0.31 -2.88 -5.71
C LEU A 38 -1.79 -3.16 -5.41
N ALA A 39 -2.08 -4.21 -4.65
CA ALA A 39 -3.44 -4.54 -4.25
C ALA A 39 -4.05 -3.45 -3.34
N LEU A 40 -3.28 -2.95 -2.37
CA LEU A 40 -3.68 -1.84 -1.51
C LEU A 40 -3.89 -0.55 -2.31
N TYR A 41 -2.96 -0.21 -3.20
CA TYR A 41 -3.05 0.99 -4.04
C TYR A 41 -4.34 1.00 -4.85
N LYS A 42 -4.67 -0.14 -5.49
CA LYS A 42 -5.93 -0.29 -6.22
C LYS A 42 -7.14 -0.10 -5.32
N GLU A 43 -7.16 -0.73 -4.15
CA GLU A 43 -8.32 -0.68 -3.27
C GLU A 43 -8.55 0.74 -2.71
N VAL A 44 -7.48 1.46 -2.37
CA VAL A 44 -7.57 2.88 -1.95
C VAL A 44 -8.21 3.74 -3.05
N ILE A 45 -7.80 3.59 -4.31
CA ILE A 45 -8.42 4.32 -5.43
C ILE A 45 -9.90 3.96 -5.57
N LEU A 46 -10.26 2.69 -5.42
CA LEU A 46 -11.65 2.24 -5.49
C LEU A 46 -12.55 2.84 -4.40
N ARG A 47 -11.97 3.36 -3.30
CA ARG A 47 -12.70 4.11 -2.25
C ARG A 47 -12.73 5.62 -2.50
N GLY A 48 -12.15 6.07 -3.61
CA GLY A 48 -12.04 7.47 -3.98
C GLY A 48 -11.01 8.23 -3.14
N ALA A 49 -10.06 7.52 -2.52
CA ALA A 49 -8.94 8.10 -1.80
C ALA A 49 -7.71 8.26 -2.73
N HIS A 50 -6.72 9.02 -2.26
CA HIS A 50 -5.52 9.36 -3.01
C HIS A 50 -4.31 8.62 -2.40
N PRO A 51 -3.90 7.47 -2.98
CA PRO A 51 -2.73 6.77 -2.49
C PRO A 51 -1.42 7.45 -2.92
N SER A 52 -0.44 7.48 -2.01
CA SER A 52 0.94 7.83 -2.29
C SER A 52 1.83 6.63 -1.94
N LEU A 53 2.53 6.09 -2.94
CA LEU A 53 3.36 4.91 -2.77
C LEU A 53 4.82 5.29 -2.54
N ARG A 54 5.41 4.77 -1.47
CA ARG A 54 6.84 4.88 -1.15
C ARG A 54 7.43 3.48 -1.07
N VAL A 55 8.22 3.12 -2.08
CA VAL A 55 8.92 1.84 -2.09
C VAL A 55 10.37 2.04 -1.66
N GLY A 56 10.79 1.28 -0.65
CA GLY A 56 12.18 1.22 -0.24
C GLY A 56 12.98 0.31 -1.16
N ILE A 57 14.02 0.86 -1.79
CA ILE A 57 15.04 0.09 -2.54
C ILE A 57 16.10 -0.35 -1.53
N ARG A 58 16.41 -1.66 -1.48
CA ARG A 58 17.28 -2.26 -0.45
C ARG A 58 18.68 -1.64 -0.46
N GLU A 59 19.19 -1.33 -1.64
CA GLU A 59 20.51 -0.76 -1.89
C GLU A 59 20.61 0.70 -1.40
N ILE A 60 19.49 1.40 -1.24
CA ILE A 60 19.46 2.79 -0.74
C ILE A 60 19.52 2.82 0.78
N ALA A 61 19.05 1.76 1.47
CA ALA A 61 18.95 1.73 2.93
C ALA A 61 20.27 2.07 3.65
N PRO A 62 21.46 1.55 3.24
CA PRO A 62 22.72 1.88 3.89
C PRO A 62 23.11 3.37 3.82
N PHE A 63 22.67 4.11 2.80
CA PHE A 63 22.95 5.55 2.66
C PHE A 63 22.11 6.41 3.60
N PHE A 64 20.95 5.90 4.05
CA PHE A 64 20.03 6.63 4.92
C PHE A 64 20.37 6.51 6.41
N PHE A 65 21.00 5.40 6.82
CA PHE A 65 21.35 5.10 8.22
C PHE A 65 22.80 5.46 8.59
N LYS A 66 23.48 6.29 7.78
CA LYS A 66 24.86 6.73 8.00
C LYS A 66 24.95 8.19 8.44
#